data_AF-A0A950C151-F1
#
_entry.id   AF-A0A950C151-F1
#
_cell.length_a   1.000
_cell.length_b   1.000
_cell.length_c   1.000
_cell.angle_alpha   90.00
_cell.angle_beta   90.00
_cell.angle_gamma   90.00
#
_symmetry.space_group_name_H-M   'P 1'
#
loop_
_entity.id
_entity.type
_entity.pdbx_description
1 polymer ?
#
loop_
_entity_poly.entity_id
_entity_poly.type
_entity_poly.pdbx_seq_one_letter_code
_entity_poly.pdbx_strand_id
1 'polypeptide(L)'
;QLLVSTRRETPRVALGVDHGTKFEGDSVVVDRENALNVKLDLPDQKKILKEVEERRTMRRARRFRKCRRRPCRSDNRSRKDFLAPSQKVLVDSRLKVLGELCRVSPVNVAGVEDVCFNHAAKRWGANSSTVEIGKAKLRQFSVDRDINVHEYEGHETREIRTAFEYRKIKDRAANRFESHCCDSLALACAVGTGAAIEPGPFPVVDDTYRAVRRRLHDAQPAEGGIREPYSTGVIAGLRKGLLVGTPRGPGRLCGITNGSFRDHDRDGKRQAVKAVRWVSPSFIIVPTDEPVRSAKPS
;
A
#
# COMPACT_ATOMS: atom_id res chain seq x y z
N GLN A 1 -8.48 25.75 -24.77
CA GLN A 1 -7.34 25.55 -25.68
C GLN A 1 -6.07 25.79 -24.86
N LEU A 2 -5.08 24.89 -24.92
CA LEU A 2 -3.80 25.11 -24.22
C LEU A 2 -3.04 26.24 -24.92
N LEU A 3 -2.50 27.18 -24.15
CA LEU A 3 -1.88 28.43 -24.64
C LEU A 3 -0.43 28.26 -25.11
N VAL A 4 0.13 27.06 -24.94
CA VAL A 4 1.52 26.73 -25.27
C VAL A 4 1.51 25.47 -26.14
N SER A 5 2.40 25.43 -27.14
CA SER A 5 2.59 24.23 -27.95
C SER A 5 2.99 23.05 -27.07
N THR A 6 2.14 22.03 -27.00
CA THR A 6 2.44 20.77 -26.32
C THR A 6 3.04 19.77 -27.28
N ARG A 7 3.74 18.76 -26.73
CA ARG A 7 4.22 17.61 -27.49
C ARG A 7 3.03 16.88 -28.13
N ARG A 8 3.24 16.31 -29.32
CA ARG A 8 2.22 15.53 -30.05
C ARG A 8 2.24 14.04 -29.73
N GLU A 9 3.30 13.58 -29.07
CA GLU A 9 3.53 12.18 -28.74
C GLU A 9 3.42 11.97 -27.23
N THR A 10 2.94 10.79 -26.84
CA THR A 10 2.93 10.37 -25.44
C THR A 10 4.37 10.10 -25.00
N PRO A 11 4.91 10.82 -24.00
CA PRO A 11 6.26 10.58 -23.54
C PRO A 11 6.39 9.17 -22.98
N ARG A 12 7.60 8.62 -23.05
CA ARG A 12 7.90 7.34 -22.40
C ARG A 12 7.77 7.51 -20.88
N VAL A 13 7.03 6.62 -20.23
CA VAL A 13 6.81 6.65 -18.78
C VAL A 13 7.33 5.35 -18.18
N ALA A 14 8.46 5.46 -17.49
CA ALA A 14 9.10 4.37 -16.78
C ALA A 14 8.68 4.34 -15.32
N LEU A 15 8.35 3.14 -14.83
CA LEU A 15 8.08 2.88 -13.42
C LEU A 15 9.22 2.05 -12.84
N GLY A 16 9.74 2.43 -11.68
CA GLY A 16 10.65 1.61 -10.91
C GLY A 16 9.98 1.15 -9.62
N VAL A 17 10.16 -0.11 -9.24
CA VAL A 17 9.54 -0.72 -8.06
C VAL A 17 10.61 -1.44 -7.23
N ASP A 18 10.86 -0.92 -6.02
CA ASP A 18 11.67 -1.54 -4.98
C ASP A 18 10.75 -2.24 -3.97
N HIS A 19 10.75 -3.58 -4.02
CA HIS A 19 9.91 -4.41 -3.17
C HIS A 19 10.53 -4.60 -1.78
N GLY A 20 9.78 -4.21 -0.77
CA GLY A 20 10.15 -4.42 0.63
C GLY A 20 9.09 -5.14 1.45
N THR A 21 9.47 -5.50 2.68
CA THR A 21 8.59 -6.23 3.60
C THR A 21 7.64 -5.30 4.36
N LYS A 22 8.09 -4.07 4.67
CA LYS A 22 7.34 -3.06 5.45
C LYS A 22 7.14 -1.76 4.70
N PHE A 23 8.13 -1.38 3.89
CA PHE A 23 8.15 -0.16 3.12
C PHE A 23 8.54 -0.54 1.69
N GLU A 24 7.91 0.06 0.70
CA GLU A 24 8.27 -0.09 -0.72
C GLU A 24 8.52 1.29 -1.31
N GLY A 25 9.40 1.33 -2.31
CA GLY A 25 9.66 2.51 -3.11
C GLY A 25 9.08 2.32 -4.50
N ASP A 26 8.27 3.27 -4.94
CA ASP A 26 7.85 3.36 -6.33
C ASP A 26 8.33 4.70 -6.92
N SER A 27 8.86 4.70 -8.13
CA SER A 27 9.31 5.93 -8.81
C SER A 27 8.79 5.97 -10.23
N VAL A 28 8.18 7.10 -10.62
CA VAL A 28 7.66 7.34 -11.96
C VAL A 28 8.51 8.41 -12.64
N VAL A 29 9.14 8.01 -13.74
CA VAL A 29 9.96 8.87 -14.60
C VAL A 29 9.23 9.09 -15.91
N VAL A 30 9.06 10.34 -16.30
CA VAL A 30 8.46 10.75 -17.57
C VAL A 30 9.54 11.41 -18.42
N ASP A 31 9.91 10.77 -19.52
CA ASP A 31 11.06 11.20 -20.33
C ASP A 31 12.29 11.42 -19.45
N ARG A 32 12.76 12.67 -19.24
CA ARG A 32 13.95 12.99 -18.43
C ARG A 32 13.65 13.58 -17.05
N GLU A 33 12.41 13.52 -16.60
CA GLU A 33 11.97 14.11 -15.34
C GLU A 33 11.42 13.05 -14.40
N ASN A 34 11.79 13.12 -13.13
CA ASN A 34 11.16 12.31 -12.09
C ASN A 34 9.86 12.99 -11.67
N ALA A 35 8.75 12.45 -12.15
CA ALA A 35 7.42 13.01 -11.90
C ALA A 35 6.94 12.74 -10.47
N LEU A 36 7.27 11.56 -9.92
CA LEU A 36 6.78 11.17 -8.60
C LEU A 36 7.61 10.03 -8.01
N ASN A 37 7.95 10.16 -6.72
CA ASN A 37 8.43 9.08 -5.87
C ASN A 37 7.41 8.79 -4.79
N VAL A 38 7.21 7.52 -4.44
CA VAL A 38 6.26 7.12 -3.41
C VAL A 38 6.95 6.17 -2.46
N LYS A 39 6.93 6.50 -1.17
CA LYS A 39 7.14 5.51 -0.12
C LYS A 39 5.79 4.91 0.24
N LEU A 40 5.60 3.61 0.03
CA LEU A 40 4.43 2.88 0.48
C LEU A 40 4.69 2.24 1.83
N ASP A 41 3.97 2.66 2.88
CA ASP A 41 3.92 1.95 4.15
C ASP A 41 2.94 0.78 4.04
N LEU A 42 3.49 -0.44 3.97
CA LEU A 42 2.70 -1.66 3.84
C LEU A 42 2.00 -2.04 5.14
N PRO A 43 0.81 -2.67 5.04
CA PRO A 43 0.12 -3.21 6.20
C PRO A 43 0.98 -4.18 7.01
N ASP A 44 0.95 -4.04 8.35
CA ASP A 44 1.66 -4.97 9.23
C ASP A 44 1.01 -6.36 9.19
N GLN A 45 1.73 -7.31 8.60
CA GLN A 45 1.32 -8.70 8.49
C GLN A 45 0.98 -9.33 9.85
N LYS A 46 1.72 -9.00 10.92
CA LYS A 46 1.47 -9.54 12.27
C LYS A 46 0.15 -9.04 12.83
N LYS A 47 -0.15 -7.74 12.65
CA LYS A 47 -1.43 -7.15 13.05
C LYS A 47 -2.60 -7.81 12.31
N ILE A 48 -2.45 -8.04 10.99
CA ILE A 48 -3.47 -8.71 10.19
C ILE A 48 -3.72 -10.14 10.67
N LEU A 49 -2.67 -10.88 11.01
CA LEU A 49 -2.81 -12.24 11.54
C LEU A 49 -3.64 -12.24 12.84
N LYS A 50 -3.39 -11.29 13.75
CA LYS A 50 -4.18 -11.12 14.97
C LYS A 50 -5.65 -10.82 14.68
N GLU A 51 -5.94 -9.93 13.73
CA GLU A 51 -7.33 -9.63 13.33
C GLU A 51 -8.04 -10.83 12.68
N VAL A 52 -7.32 -11.64 11.90
CA VAL A 52 -7.85 -12.88 11.29
C VAL A 52 -8.15 -13.92 12.37
N GLU A 53 -7.29 -14.05 13.37
CA GLU A 53 -7.49 -14.92 14.52
C GLU A 53 -8.69 -14.48 15.35
N GLU A 54 -8.79 -13.19 15.69
CA GLU A 54 -9.93 -12.62 16.40
C GLU A 54 -11.24 -12.92 15.65
N ARG A 55 -11.25 -12.69 14.33
CA ARG A 55 -12.39 -13.02 13.46
C ARG A 55 -12.73 -14.52 13.49
N ARG A 56 -11.74 -15.40 13.53
CA ARG A 56 -11.94 -16.87 13.63
C ARG A 56 -12.59 -17.24 14.96
N THR A 57 -12.09 -16.71 16.06
CA THR A 57 -12.61 -16.91 17.42
C THR A 57 -14.05 -16.43 17.53
N MET A 58 -14.33 -15.20 17.05
CA MET A 58 -15.67 -14.63 17.02
C MET A 58 -16.67 -15.48 16.22
N ARG A 59 -16.26 -16.01 15.06
CA ARG A 59 -17.09 -16.91 14.26
C ARG A 59 -17.35 -18.25 14.96
N ARG A 60 -16.34 -18.81 15.63
CA ARG A 60 -16.49 -20.04 16.43
C ARG A 60 -17.49 -19.85 17.57
N ALA A 61 -17.32 -18.80 18.37
CA ALA A 61 -18.23 -18.48 19.48
C ALA A 61 -19.67 -18.25 18.99
N ARG A 62 -19.87 -17.59 17.85
CA ARG A 62 -21.21 -17.43 17.24
C ARG A 62 -21.81 -18.77 16.81
N ARG A 63 -21.04 -19.62 16.13
CA ARG A 63 -21.53 -20.94 15.70
C ARG A 63 -21.86 -21.85 16.88
N PHE A 64 -21.05 -21.82 17.93
CA PHE A 64 -21.33 -22.57 19.15
C PHE A 64 -22.71 -22.20 19.73
N ARG A 65 -23.02 -20.91 19.82
CA ARG A 65 -24.32 -20.41 20.34
C ARG A 65 -25.51 -20.63 19.40
N LYS A 66 -25.33 -20.59 18.07
CA LYS A 66 -26.44 -20.53 17.10
C LYS A 66 -26.52 -21.71 16.13
N CYS A 67 -25.53 -22.60 16.11
CA CYS A 67 -25.38 -23.64 15.08
C CYS A 67 -24.87 -24.97 15.65
N ARG A 68 -25.30 -25.37 16.86
CA ARG A 68 -24.80 -26.56 17.58
C ARG A 68 -24.83 -27.85 16.74
N ARG A 69 -25.82 -28.02 15.85
CA ARG A 69 -26.00 -29.22 15.00
C ARG A 69 -25.64 -28.99 13.52
N ARG A 70 -24.90 -27.94 13.18
CA ARG A 70 -24.59 -27.63 11.78
C ARG A 70 -23.52 -28.60 11.24
N PRO A 71 -23.75 -29.28 10.11
CA PRO A 71 -22.77 -30.19 9.52
C PRO A 71 -21.50 -29.45 9.07
N CYS A 72 -20.39 -30.19 9.05
CA CYS A 72 -19.12 -29.69 8.53
C CYS A 72 -19.25 -29.39 7.03
N ARG A 73 -18.57 -28.34 6.55
CA ARG A 73 -18.44 -28.03 5.12
C ARG A 73 -16.98 -28.18 4.72
N SER A 74 -16.63 -29.33 4.15
CA SER A 74 -15.29 -29.68 3.66
C SER A 74 -14.96 -29.03 2.33
N ASP A 75 -15.97 -28.85 1.48
CA ASP A 75 -15.80 -28.58 0.04
C ASP A 75 -15.25 -27.17 -0.26
N ASN A 76 -15.27 -26.28 0.75
CA ASN A 76 -14.74 -24.91 0.64
C ASN A 76 -13.27 -24.77 1.06
N ARG A 77 -12.55 -25.87 1.35
CA ARG A 77 -11.21 -25.83 1.96
C ARG A 77 -10.05 -25.88 0.97
N SER A 78 -10.23 -26.42 -0.24
CA SER A 78 -9.21 -26.44 -1.28
C SER A 78 -9.49 -25.37 -2.34
N ARG A 79 -8.49 -24.55 -2.66
CA ARG A 79 -8.49 -23.64 -3.80
C ARG A 79 -7.11 -23.68 -4.43
N LYS A 80 -7.04 -23.82 -5.76
CA LYS A 80 -5.78 -23.89 -6.50
C LYS A 80 -4.94 -22.62 -6.33
N ASP A 81 -5.59 -21.45 -6.29
CA ASP A 81 -4.94 -20.13 -6.16
C ASP A 81 -5.14 -19.53 -4.76
N PHE A 82 -5.02 -20.35 -3.72
CA PHE A 82 -5.24 -19.86 -2.35
C PHE A 82 -4.09 -18.96 -1.89
N LEU A 83 -4.38 -17.67 -1.74
CA LEU A 83 -3.51 -16.72 -1.06
C LEU A 83 -4.01 -16.50 0.37
N ALA A 84 -3.12 -16.66 1.37
CA ALA A 84 -3.50 -16.44 2.75
C ALA A 84 -3.99 -14.99 2.95
N PRO A 85 -5.00 -14.73 3.80
CA PRO A 85 -5.56 -13.39 3.95
C PRO A 85 -4.52 -12.33 4.32
N SER A 86 -3.52 -12.67 5.13
CA SER A 86 -2.43 -11.77 5.51
C SER A 86 -1.58 -11.39 4.30
N GLN A 87 -1.18 -12.36 3.48
CA GLN A 87 -0.43 -12.17 2.24
C GLN A 87 -1.23 -11.37 1.21
N LYS A 88 -2.51 -11.72 1.04
CA LYS A 88 -3.43 -11.06 0.10
C LYS A 88 -3.55 -9.57 0.38
N VAL A 89 -3.64 -9.17 1.65
CA VAL A 89 -3.76 -7.75 2.01
C VAL A 89 -2.52 -6.95 1.60
N LEU A 90 -1.32 -7.53 1.73
CA LEU A 90 -0.07 -6.90 1.26
C LEU A 90 -0.06 -6.81 -0.27
N VAL A 91 -0.27 -7.93 -0.98
CA VAL A 91 -0.26 -7.93 -2.46
C VAL A 91 -1.30 -6.96 -3.03
N ASP A 92 -2.52 -6.98 -2.49
CA ASP A 92 -3.57 -6.04 -2.91
C ASP A 92 -3.22 -4.58 -2.57
N SER A 93 -2.42 -4.32 -1.53
CA SER A 93 -1.89 -2.99 -1.20
C SER A 93 -1.02 -2.45 -2.32
N ARG A 94 -0.06 -3.28 -2.77
CA ARG A 94 0.89 -2.97 -3.84
C ARG A 94 0.18 -2.68 -5.15
N LEU A 95 -0.64 -3.64 -5.60
CA LEU A 95 -1.39 -3.53 -6.84
C LEU A 95 -2.33 -2.33 -6.85
N LYS A 96 -2.85 -1.93 -5.69
CA LYS A 96 -3.69 -0.75 -5.57
C LYS A 96 -2.88 0.53 -5.76
N VAL A 97 -1.69 0.67 -5.15
CA VAL A 97 -0.82 1.83 -5.39
C VAL A 97 -0.36 1.88 -6.84
N LEU A 98 0.14 0.77 -7.37
CA LEU A 98 0.53 0.66 -8.77
C LEU A 98 -0.62 0.99 -9.72
N GLY A 99 -1.84 0.54 -9.39
CA GLY A 99 -3.05 0.85 -10.14
C GLY A 99 -3.39 2.35 -10.14
N GLU A 100 -3.21 3.04 -9.02
CA GLU A 100 -3.38 4.50 -8.95
C GLU A 100 -2.27 5.23 -9.72
N LEU A 101 -1.01 4.77 -9.64
CA LEU A 101 0.10 5.33 -10.42
C LEU A 101 -0.16 5.21 -11.93
N CYS A 102 -0.56 4.03 -12.40
CA CYS A 102 -0.91 3.80 -13.81
C CYS A 102 -2.16 4.57 -14.26
N ARG A 103 -3.02 4.98 -13.32
CA ARG A 103 -4.19 5.80 -13.61
C ARG A 103 -3.82 7.26 -13.82
N VAL A 104 -2.82 7.75 -13.08
CA VAL A 104 -2.33 9.13 -13.18
C VAL A 104 -1.33 9.30 -14.32
N SER A 105 -0.50 8.29 -14.57
CA SER A 105 0.55 8.32 -15.61
C SER A 105 0.45 7.08 -16.51
N PRO A 106 0.55 7.23 -17.85
CA PRO A 106 0.48 6.11 -18.79
C PRO A 106 1.81 5.33 -18.83
N VAL A 107 2.07 4.54 -17.78
CA VAL A 107 3.27 3.70 -17.64
C VAL A 107 3.33 2.69 -18.80
N ASN A 108 4.49 2.61 -19.48
CA ASN A 108 4.70 1.67 -20.59
C ASN A 108 5.89 0.72 -20.38
N VAL A 109 6.80 1.05 -19.47
CA VAL A 109 7.92 0.17 -19.09
C VAL A 109 8.08 0.20 -17.57
N ALA A 110 8.44 -0.93 -16.97
CA ALA A 110 8.71 -1.02 -15.54
C ALA A 110 10.00 -1.81 -15.24
N GLY A 111 10.80 -1.30 -14.31
CA GLY A 111 11.92 -2.02 -13.69
C GLY A 111 11.53 -2.46 -12.28
N VAL A 112 11.65 -3.76 -11.98
CA VAL A 112 11.19 -4.32 -10.71
C VAL A 112 12.33 -5.12 -10.07
N GLU A 113 12.60 -4.91 -8.78
CA GLU A 113 13.54 -5.77 -8.05
C GLU A 113 12.94 -7.17 -7.83
N ASP A 114 13.66 -8.20 -8.29
CA ASP A 114 13.32 -9.60 -8.10
C ASP A 114 13.67 -10.05 -6.69
N VAL A 115 12.71 -9.92 -5.77
CA VAL A 115 12.89 -10.41 -4.41
C VAL A 115 12.67 -11.93 -4.39
N CYS A 116 13.74 -12.72 -4.45
CA CYS A 116 13.64 -14.17 -4.25
C CYS A 116 13.75 -14.51 -2.75
N PHE A 117 12.82 -15.32 -2.23
CA PHE A 117 13.01 -15.88 -0.89
C PHE A 117 14.01 -17.02 -1.01
N ASN A 118 15.16 -16.91 -0.35
CA ASN A 118 16.14 -17.99 -0.33
C ASN A 118 15.63 -19.17 0.52
N HIS A 119 14.91 -20.08 -0.14
CA HIS A 119 14.37 -21.30 0.47
C HIS A 119 15.49 -22.27 0.92
N ALA A 120 16.68 -22.20 0.31
CA ALA A 120 17.82 -23.05 0.69
C ALA A 120 18.38 -22.69 2.08
N ALA A 121 18.45 -21.40 2.42
CA ALA A 121 18.94 -20.93 3.71
C ALA A 121 17.86 -20.94 4.82
N LYS A 122 16.57 -20.93 4.45
CA LYS A 122 15.46 -20.71 5.41
C LYS A 122 14.35 -21.76 5.25
N ARG A 123 14.51 -22.87 5.96
CA ARG A 123 13.56 -24.02 6.02
C ARG A 123 12.13 -23.69 6.49
N TRP A 124 11.88 -22.53 7.08
CA TRP A 124 10.56 -22.10 7.54
C TRP A 124 9.66 -21.51 6.43
N GLY A 125 10.15 -21.44 5.19
CA GLY A 125 9.41 -20.99 4.01
C GLY A 125 8.80 -22.12 3.17
N ALA A 126 8.35 -23.23 3.77
CA ALA A 126 7.85 -24.39 3.01
C ALA A 126 6.58 -24.14 2.17
N ASN A 127 5.81 -23.09 2.50
CA ASN A 127 4.68 -22.65 1.69
C ASN A 127 5.17 -21.53 0.77
N SER A 128 5.03 -21.72 -0.55
CA SER A 128 5.33 -20.77 -1.63
C SER A 128 5.26 -19.32 -1.14
N SER A 129 6.38 -18.62 -1.21
CA SER A 129 6.56 -17.36 -0.49
C SER A 129 5.46 -16.36 -0.89
N THR A 130 5.05 -15.50 0.04
CA THR A 130 4.19 -14.32 -0.25
C THR A 130 4.66 -13.57 -1.50
N VAL A 131 5.96 -13.65 -1.75
CA VAL A 131 6.66 -12.97 -2.81
C VAL A 131 6.41 -13.65 -4.16
N GLU A 132 6.47 -14.98 -4.28
CA GLU A 132 6.21 -15.69 -5.55
C GLU A 132 4.77 -15.50 -6.07
N ILE A 133 3.77 -15.68 -5.21
CA ILE A 133 2.37 -15.43 -5.61
C ILE A 133 2.14 -13.93 -5.84
N GLY A 134 2.84 -13.08 -5.09
CA GLY A 134 2.87 -11.63 -5.31
C GLY A 134 3.41 -11.26 -6.68
N LYS A 135 4.53 -11.87 -7.09
CA LYS A 135 5.17 -11.72 -8.40
C LYS A 135 4.26 -12.19 -9.53
N ALA A 136 3.63 -13.35 -9.40
CA ALA A 136 2.68 -13.83 -10.41
C ALA A 136 1.54 -12.82 -10.63
N LYS A 137 1.01 -12.24 -9.56
CA LYS A 137 -0.02 -11.19 -9.64
C LYS A 137 0.50 -9.87 -10.20
N LEU A 138 1.75 -9.49 -9.90
CA LEU A 138 2.38 -8.30 -10.46
C LEU A 138 2.61 -8.45 -11.97
N ARG A 139 3.16 -9.59 -12.40
CA ARG A 139 3.32 -9.95 -13.82
C ARG A 139 1.98 -9.90 -14.53
N GLN A 140 0.94 -10.50 -13.95
CA GLN A 140 -0.41 -10.43 -14.51
C GLN A 140 -0.92 -8.99 -14.59
N PHE A 141 -0.75 -8.19 -13.54
CA PHE A 141 -1.15 -6.78 -13.53
C PHE A 141 -0.48 -5.97 -14.65
N SER A 142 0.79 -6.26 -14.94
CA SER A 142 1.56 -5.60 -16.00
C SER A 142 1.12 -6.06 -17.39
N VAL A 143 0.89 -7.37 -17.60
CA VAL A 143 0.36 -7.91 -18.86
C VAL A 143 -1.02 -7.31 -19.16
N ASP A 144 -1.91 -7.25 -18.16
CA ASP A 144 -3.25 -6.67 -18.30
C ASP A 144 -3.23 -5.17 -18.68
N ARG A 145 -2.08 -4.50 -18.56
CA ARG A 145 -1.87 -3.07 -18.86
C ARG A 145 -0.88 -2.79 -19.97
N ASP A 146 -0.39 -3.83 -20.64
CA ASP A 146 0.63 -3.73 -21.70
C ASP A 146 1.91 -3.00 -21.22
N ILE A 147 2.34 -3.30 -19.98
CA ILE A 147 3.58 -2.76 -19.40
C ILE A 147 4.71 -3.76 -19.63
N ASN A 148 5.78 -3.33 -20.30
CA ASN A 148 6.98 -4.15 -20.45
C ASN A 148 7.78 -4.16 -19.14
N VAL A 149 7.91 -5.32 -18.49
CA VAL A 149 8.58 -5.46 -17.18
C VAL A 149 9.97 -6.06 -17.35
N HIS A 150 10.97 -5.36 -16.80
CA HIS A 150 12.33 -5.86 -16.61
C HIS A 150 12.52 -6.20 -15.12
N GLU A 151 12.86 -7.44 -14.84
CA GLU A 151 13.16 -7.91 -13.48
C GLU A 151 14.67 -7.85 -13.25
N TYR A 152 15.09 -7.35 -12.09
CA TYR A 152 16.50 -7.18 -11.72
C TYR A 152 16.80 -7.88 -10.41
N GLU A 153 17.90 -8.60 -10.32
CA GLU A 153 18.34 -9.17 -9.06
C GLU A 153 18.81 -8.07 -8.08
N GLY A 154 18.86 -8.39 -6.79
CA GLY A 154 19.26 -7.43 -5.75
C GLY A 154 20.71 -6.93 -5.90
N HIS A 155 21.59 -7.72 -6.53
CA HIS A 155 22.97 -7.29 -6.81
C HIS A 155 23.02 -6.31 -7.99
N GLU A 156 22.28 -6.57 -9.06
CA GLU A 156 22.13 -5.68 -10.22
C GLU A 156 21.54 -4.32 -9.80
N THR A 157 20.51 -4.34 -8.95
CA THR A 157 19.88 -3.12 -8.41
C THR A 157 20.90 -2.24 -7.68
N ARG A 158 21.80 -2.86 -6.91
CA ARG A 158 22.88 -2.14 -6.22
C ARG A 158 23.89 -1.56 -7.20
N GLU A 159 24.23 -2.28 -8.26
CA GLU A 159 25.17 -1.82 -9.30
C GLU A 159 24.59 -0.63 -10.06
N ILE A 160 23.34 -0.73 -10.53
CA ILE A 160 22.60 0.35 -11.21
C ILE A 160 22.53 1.59 -10.31
N ARG A 161 22.15 1.42 -9.03
CA ARG A 161 22.09 2.54 -8.09
C ARG A 161 23.45 3.22 -7.90
N THR A 162 24.53 2.44 -7.90
CA THR A 162 25.89 2.98 -7.77
C THR A 162 26.33 3.70 -9.04
N ALA A 163 26.00 3.17 -10.22
CA ALA A 163 26.29 3.77 -11.52
C ALA A 163 25.57 5.12 -11.72
N PHE A 164 24.35 5.27 -11.21
CA PHE A 164 23.62 6.54 -11.21
C PHE A 164 23.90 7.42 -9.97
N GLU A 165 24.87 7.04 -9.13
CA GLU A 165 25.32 7.82 -7.96
C GLU A 165 24.24 8.10 -6.90
N TYR A 166 23.15 7.33 -6.87
CA TYR A 166 22.11 7.50 -5.86
C TYR A 166 22.57 6.98 -4.48
N ARG A 167 22.75 7.91 -3.54
CA ARG A 167 23.20 7.60 -2.19
C ARG A 167 22.07 6.98 -1.36
N LYS A 168 22.26 5.73 -0.93
CA LYS A 168 21.36 5.03 -0.01
C LYS A 168 21.72 5.29 1.45
N ILE A 169 20.74 5.59 2.29
CA ILE A 169 20.90 5.75 3.75
C ILE A 169 20.44 4.46 4.47
N LYS A 170 21.07 4.13 5.59
CA LYS A 170 20.76 2.90 6.37
C LYS A 170 19.47 3.00 7.19
N ASP A 171 19.01 4.21 7.50
CA ASP A 171 17.80 4.44 8.30
C ASP A 171 16.54 4.14 7.49
N ARG A 172 16.02 2.93 7.65
CA ARG A 172 14.81 2.43 6.99
C ARG A 172 13.51 2.96 7.58
N ALA A 173 13.54 3.73 8.69
CA ALA A 173 12.34 4.27 9.30
C ALA A 173 12.10 5.73 8.88
N ALA A 174 13.16 6.47 8.55
CA ALA A 174 13.07 7.85 8.09
C ALA A 174 12.20 7.98 6.83
N ASN A 175 11.32 8.97 6.82
CA ASN A 175 10.55 9.35 5.63
C ASN A 175 11.45 10.18 4.69
N ARG A 176 12.46 9.52 4.11
CA ARG A 176 13.43 10.12 3.20
C ARG A 176 13.53 9.34 1.90
N PHE A 177 13.70 10.08 0.81
CA PHE A 177 13.87 9.52 -0.53
C PHE A 177 15.02 8.51 -0.57
N GLU A 178 16.17 8.85 0.02
CA GLU A 178 17.40 8.05 0.03
C GLU A 178 17.29 6.72 0.77
N SER A 179 16.23 6.53 1.56
CA SER A 179 15.98 5.29 2.27
C SER A 179 15.10 4.32 1.47
N HIS A 180 14.16 4.86 0.68
CA HIS A 180 13.05 4.10 0.13
C HIS A 180 12.95 4.12 -1.38
N CYS A 181 13.30 5.24 -2.03
CA CYS A 181 13.09 5.41 -3.47
C CYS A 181 14.38 5.51 -4.29
N CYS A 182 15.56 5.41 -3.65
CA CYS A 182 16.83 5.45 -4.36
C CYS A 182 17.00 4.26 -5.33
N ASP A 183 16.59 3.06 -4.92
CA ASP A 183 16.65 1.87 -5.78
C ASP A 183 15.53 1.91 -6.83
N SER A 184 14.30 2.28 -6.45
CA SER A 184 13.20 2.41 -7.41
C SER A 184 13.49 3.46 -8.50
N LEU A 185 14.05 4.62 -8.15
CA LEU A 185 14.44 5.62 -9.14
C LEU A 185 15.56 5.10 -10.06
N ALA A 186 16.53 4.39 -9.49
CA ALA A 186 17.61 3.80 -10.28
C ALA A 186 17.07 2.79 -11.32
N LEU A 187 16.13 1.93 -10.90
CA LEU A 187 15.45 0.98 -11.80
C LEU A 187 14.64 1.70 -12.88
N ALA A 188 13.88 2.74 -12.51
CA ALA A 188 13.12 3.55 -13.46
C ALA A 188 14.02 4.21 -14.51
N CYS A 189 15.16 4.76 -14.07
CA CYS A 189 16.16 5.36 -14.96
C CYS A 189 16.80 4.30 -15.87
N ALA A 190 17.11 3.11 -15.36
CA ALA A 190 17.71 2.04 -16.14
C ALA A 190 16.82 1.58 -17.30
N VAL A 191 15.53 1.37 -17.05
CA VAL A 191 14.59 0.94 -18.11
C VAL A 191 14.11 2.11 -18.98
N GLY A 192 14.12 3.34 -18.46
CA GLY A 192 13.56 4.53 -19.10
C GLY A 192 14.59 5.36 -19.86
N THR A 193 15.33 6.21 -19.12
CA THR A 193 16.24 7.23 -19.65
C THR A 193 17.63 6.73 -20.00
N GLY A 194 18.09 5.69 -19.31
CA GLY A 194 19.50 5.28 -19.30
C GLY A 194 20.44 6.29 -18.61
N ALA A 195 19.91 7.30 -17.91
CA ALA A 195 20.68 8.37 -17.28
C ALA A 195 20.10 8.75 -15.92
N ALA A 196 20.97 9.24 -15.02
CA ALA A 196 20.55 9.74 -13.72
C ALA A 196 19.65 10.98 -13.86
N ILE A 197 18.61 11.02 -13.02
CA ILE A 197 17.64 12.11 -12.94
C ILE A 197 17.55 12.60 -11.50
N GLU A 198 17.42 13.92 -11.32
CA GLU A 198 17.19 14.51 -10.01
C GLU A 198 15.87 14.01 -9.40
N PRO A 199 15.83 13.62 -8.12
CA PRO A 199 14.61 13.13 -7.54
C PRO A 199 13.53 14.21 -7.41
N GLY A 200 12.33 13.88 -7.87
CA GLY A 200 11.15 14.75 -7.78
C GLY A 200 10.36 14.59 -6.46
N PRO A 201 9.08 15.01 -6.44
CA PRO A 201 8.22 14.94 -5.25
C PRO A 201 8.17 13.56 -4.60
N PHE A 202 8.09 13.50 -3.28
CA PHE A 202 8.17 12.25 -2.50
C PHE A 202 7.06 12.14 -1.42
N PRO A 203 5.79 11.91 -1.76
CA PRO A 203 4.79 11.57 -0.74
C PRO A 203 5.02 10.20 -0.08
N VAL A 204 4.60 10.11 1.17
CA VAL A 204 4.39 8.84 1.87
C VAL A 204 2.92 8.42 1.72
N VAL A 205 2.70 7.23 1.18
CA VAL A 205 1.40 6.58 1.08
C VAL A 205 1.28 5.53 2.18
N ASP A 206 0.44 5.81 3.17
CA ASP A 206 0.24 4.94 4.32
C ASP A 206 -1.02 4.09 4.15
N ASP A 207 -0.81 2.76 4.03
CA ASP A 207 -1.88 1.75 4.02
C ASP A 207 -1.89 0.86 5.27
N THR A 208 -1.16 1.27 6.32
CA THR A 208 -1.17 0.62 7.64
C THR A 208 -2.46 0.92 8.41
N TYR A 209 -3.10 2.06 8.13
CA TYR A 209 -4.37 2.49 8.73
C TYR A 209 -5.50 2.55 7.70
N ARG A 210 -6.38 1.53 7.73
CA ARG A 210 -7.38 1.30 6.68
C ARG A 210 -8.81 1.62 7.08
N ALA A 211 -9.58 2.08 6.09
CA ALA A 211 -11.01 2.29 6.21
C ALA A 211 -11.76 1.00 6.62
N VAL A 212 -12.72 1.13 7.53
CA VAL A 212 -13.55 -0.01 7.99
C VAL A 212 -14.79 -0.09 7.11
N ARG A 213 -14.82 -1.06 6.18
CA ARG A 213 -15.93 -1.21 5.23
C ARG A 213 -16.96 -2.26 5.62
N ARG A 214 -16.57 -3.29 6.37
CA ARG A 214 -17.42 -4.45 6.69
C ARG A 214 -17.11 -5.00 8.08
N ARG A 215 -17.96 -4.70 9.05
CA ARG A 215 -18.01 -5.35 10.37
C ARG A 215 -19.49 -5.57 10.70
N LEU A 216 -19.83 -6.76 11.21
CA LEU A 216 -21.22 -7.17 11.42
C LEU A 216 -21.73 -6.75 12.81
N HIS A 217 -20.96 -7.05 13.85
CA HIS A 217 -21.27 -6.75 15.24
C HIS A 217 -20.04 -6.18 15.93
N ASP A 218 -20.26 -5.52 17.07
CA ASP A 218 -19.18 -5.11 17.94
C ASP A 218 -18.44 -6.30 18.58
N ALA A 219 -17.12 -6.11 18.71
CA ALA A 219 -16.20 -7.11 19.24
C ALA A 219 -16.29 -7.25 20.76
N GLN A 220 -16.74 -6.21 21.46
CA GLN A 220 -17.09 -6.27 22.88
C GLN A 220 -18.62 -6.36 23.01
N PRO A 221 -19.15 -7.32 23.78
CA PRO A 221 -20.57 -7.34 24.10
C PRO A 221 -20.91 -6.20 25.07
N ALA A 222 -22.12 -5.67 24.94
CA ALA A 222 -22.75 -4.83 25.95
C ALA A 222 -23.16 -5.66 27.18
N GLU A 223 -23.68 -4.97 28.19
CA GLU A 223 -24.28 -5.60 29.36
C GLU A 223 -25.34 -6.65 28.95
N GLY A 224 -25.39 -7.77 29.68
CA GLY A 224 -26.22 -8.93 29.32
C GLY A 224 -25.67 -9.80 28.18
N GLY A 225 -24.44 -9.55 27.69
CA GLY A 225 -23.79 -10.37 26.66
C GLY A 225 -24.31 -10.13 25.24
N ILE A 226 -25.09 -9.05 25.06
CA ILE A 226 -25.68 -8.63 23.79
C ILE A 226 -24.59 -8.03 22.92
N ARG A 227 -24.57 -8.37 21.63
CA ARG A 227 -23.63 -7.79 20.67
C ARG A 227 -24.39 -7.00 19.63
N GLU A 228 -24.31 -5.69 19.74
CA GLU A 228 -25.01 -4.78 18.84
C GLU A 228 -24.46 -4.88 17.41
N PRO A 229 -25.30 -4.65 16.40
CA PRO A 229 -24.83 -4.46 15.02
C PRO A 229 -23.81 -3.33 14.97
N TYR A 230 -22.71 -3.54 14.24
CA TYR A 230 -21.72 -2.49 14.07
C TYR A 230 -22.34 -1.32 13.31
N SER A 231 -22.22 -0.12 13.86
CA SER A 231 -22.77 1.08 13.24
C SER A 231 -22.14 1.34 11.86
N THR A 232 -22.90 1.17 10.78
CA THR A 232 -22.44 1.23 9.37
C THR A 232 -23.09 2.35 8.54
N GLY A 233 -23.63 3.38 9.19
CA GLY A 233 -24.35 4.48 8.52
C GLY A 233 -23.49 5.51 7.78
N VAL A 234 -24.18 6.51 7.22
CA VAL A 234 -23.61 7.70 6.57
C VAL A 234 -23.79 8.90 7.51
N ILE A 235 -22.79 9.78 7.57
CA ILE A 235 -22.76 11.02 8.36
C ILE A 235 -22.40 12.15 7.42
N ALA A 236 -23.26 13.15 7.27
CA ALA A 236 -22.99 14.30 6.40
C ALA A 236 -22.50 13.90 4.99
N GLY A 237 -23.15 12.90 4.39
CA GLY A 237 -22.77 12.35 3.07
C GLY A 237 -21.54 11.41 3.08
N LEU A 238 -20.81 11.30 4.19
CA LEU A 238 -19.62 10.46 4.32
C LEU A 238 -19.93 9.15 5.04
N ARG A 239 -19.47 8.03 4.49
CA ARG A 239 -19.66 6.71 5.12
C ARG A 239 -18.84 6.60 6.42
N LYS A 240 -19.45 6.07 7.49
CA LYS A 240 -18.71 5.67 8.70
C LYS A 240 -17.62 4.66 8.36
N GLY A 241 -16.46 4.83 8.98
CA GLY A 241 -15.25 4.05 8.76
C GLY A 241 -14.34 4.58 7.64
N LEU A 242 -14.72 5.63 6.92
CA LEU A 242 -13.89 6.31 5.92
C LEU A 242 -12.66 6.97 6.57
N LEU A 243 -11.53 7.03 5.86
CA LEU A 243 -10.38 7.79 6.33
C LEU A 243 -10.65 9.28 6.13
N VAL A 244 -10.35 10.06 7.16
CA VAL A 244 -10.54 11.50 7.17
C VAL A 244 -9.30 12.20 7.71
N GLY A 245 -8.97 13.34 7.13
CA GLY A 245 -7.99 14.26 7.66
C GLY A 245 -8.66 15.27 8.56
N THR A 246 -8.15 15.46 9.76
CA THR A 246 -8.64 16.46 10.70
C THR A 246 -7.51 17.41 11.12
N PRO A 247 -7.79 18.53 11.79
CA PRO A 247 -6.75 19.36 12.40
C PRO A 247 -5.87 18.61 13.42
N ARG A 248 -6.34 17.48 13.96
CA ARG A 248 -5.58 16.62 14.89
C ARG A 248 -4.82 15.48 14.20
N GLY A 249 -4.88 15.42 12.87
CA GLY A 249 -4.27 14.36 12.06
C GLY A 249 -5.29 13.41 11.44
N PRO A 250 -4.81 12.30 10.85
CA PRO A 250 -5.64 11.33 10.16
C PRO A 250 -6.41 10.44 11.14
N GLY A 251 -7.66 10.14 10.81
CA GLY A 251 -8.57 9.32 11.60
C GLY A 251 -9.58 8.54 10.76
N ARG A 252 -10.40 7.72 11.43
CA ARG A 252 -11.55 7.02 10.81
C ARG A 252 -12.85 7.57 11.33
N LEU A 253 -13.66 8.11 10.43
CA LEU A 253 -14.94 8.72 10.76
C LEU A 253 -15.86 7.73 11.49
N CYS A 254 -16.43 8.11 12.63
CA CYS A 254 -17.33 7.25 13.41
C CYS A 254 -18.67 7.90 13.77
N GLY A 255 -18.75 9.23 13.81
CA GLY A 255 -19.98 9.92 14.22
C GLY A 255 -19.99 11.40 13.89
N ILE A 256 -21.15 12.02 14.14
CA ILE A 256 -21.28 13.47 14.35
C ILE A 256 -22.12 13.66 15.61
N THR A 257 -21.77 14.64 16.43
CA THR A 257 -22.51 14.99 17.64
C THR A 257 -22.34 16.47 17.90
N ASN A 258 -23.45 17.21 18.08
CA ASN A 258 -23.47 18.64 18.33
C ASN A 258 -22.60 19.43 17.32
N GLY A 259 -22.77 19.12 16.02
CA GLY A 259 -22.03 19.75 14.93
C GLY A 259 -20.54 19.38 14.84
N SER A 260 -20.03 18.53 15.73
CA SER A 260 -18.63 18.07 15.70
C SER A 260 -18.52 16.65 15.13
N PHE A 261 -17.65 16.47 14.14
CA PHE A 261 -17.29 15.15 13.64
C PHE A 261 -16.51 14.38 14.70
N ARG A 262 -16.76 13.08 14.75
CA ARG A 262 -16.08 12.13 15.63
C ARG A 262 -15.34 11.13 14.79
N ASP A 263 -14.08 10.88 15.11
CA ASP A 263 -13.22 9.93 14.45
C ASP A 263 -12.40 9.12 15.46
N HIS A 264 -11.88 7.97 15.03
CA HIS A 264 -10.85 7.24 15.77
C HIS A 264 -9.49 7.55 15.18
N ASP A 265 -8.56 8.02 16.01
CA ASP A 265 -7.16 8.17 15.61
C ASP A 265 -6.46 6.80 15.46
N ARG A 266 -5.16 6.82 15.18
CA ARG A 266 -4.35 5.62 14.95
C ARG A 266 -4.25 4.71 16.18
N ASP A 267 -4.33 5.29 17.38
CA ASP A 267 -4.33 4.57 18.65
C ASP A 267 -5.72 4.02 19.00
N GLY A 268 -6.73 4.37 18.20
CA GLY A 268 -8.12 4.00 18.41
C GLY A 268 -8.86 4.93 19.38
N LYS A 269 -8.22 6.01 19.85
CA LYS A 269 -8.87 6.98 20.73
C LYS A 269 -9.86 7.81 19.93
N ARG A 270 -11.00 8.11 20.54
CA ARG A 270 -12.07 8.87 19.90
C ARG A 270 -11.78 10.36 20.02
N GLN A 271 -11.74 11.04 18.89
CA GLN A 271 -11.54 12.47 18.78
C GLN A 271 -12.85 13.19 18.45
N ALA A 272 -12.86 14.51 18.67
CA ALA A 272 -13.94 15.40 18.29
C ALA A 272 -13.35 16.63 17.62
N VAL A 273 -13.78 16.89 16.39
CA VAL A 273 -13.27 17.99 15.57
C VAL A 273 -14.42 18.71 14.87
N LYS A 274 -14.28 20.02 14.67
CA LYS A 274 -15.30 20.83 13.98
C LYS A 274 -15.23 20.72 12.45
N ALA A 275 -14.09 20.30 11.90
CA ALA A 275 -13.86 20.27 10.47
C ALA A 275 -13.10 19.01 10.02
N VAL A 276 -13.46 18.53 8.84
CA VAL A 276 -12.74 17.51 8.08
C VAL A 276 -12.04 18.21 6.92
N ARG A 277 -10.72 18.04 6.80
CA ARG A 277 -9.87 18.70 5.78
C ARG A 277 -9.82 17.92 4.47
N TRP A 278 -9.80 16.60 4.54
CA TRP A 278 -9.79 15.71 3.39
C TRP A 278 -10.44 14.39 3.74
N VAL A 279 -10.83 13.64 2.72
CA VAL A 279 -11.40 12.30 2.87
C VAL A 279 -10.71 11.35 1.90
N SER A 280 -10.53 10.10 2.30
CA SER A 280 -9.95 9.08 1.44
C SER A 280 -10.61 7.72 1.66
N PRO A 281 -11.03 7.03 0.59
CA PRO A 281 -11.52 5.66 0.71
C PRO A 281 -10.40 4.63 0.80
N SER A 282 -9.17 5.05 0.52
CA SER A 282 -8.10 4.17 0.10
C SER A 282 -6.89 4.25 1.00
N PHE A 283 -6.18 5.38 1.02
CA PHE A 283 -4.89 5.55 1.67
C PHE A 283 -4.82 6.89 2.41
N ILE A 284 -3.89 7.01 3.34
CA ILE A 284 -3.46 8.32 3.84
C ILE A 284 -2.25 8.73 3.02
N ILE A 285 -2.26 9.96 2.50
CA ILE A 285 -1.11 10.53 1.80
C ILE A 285 -0.55 11.63 2.69
N VAL A 286 0.72 11.51 3.04
CA VAL A 286 1.47 12.49 3.82
C VAL A 286 2.51 13.10 2.91
N PRO A 287 2.38 14.39 2.53
CA PRO A 287 3.46 15.08 1.83
C PRO A 287 4.68 15.17 2.76
N THR A 288 5.88 15.01 2.21
CA THR A 288 7.11 15.26 2.96
C THR A 288 7.60 16.68 2.66
N ASP A 289 7.79 17.48 3.71
CA ASP A 289 8.24 18.87 3.60
C ASP A 289 9.76 19.01 3.47
N GLU A 290 10.54 17.91 3.53
CA GLU A 290 11.98 17.96 3.27
C GLU A 290 12.22 18.08 1.74
N PRO A 291 12.93 19.13 1.27
CA PRO A 291 13.35 19.19 -0.12
C PRO A 291 14.26 18.00 -0.40
N VAL A 292 13.99 17.25 -1.47
CA VAL A 292 14.88 16.17 -1.87
C VAL A 292 16.22 16.81 -2.24
N ARG A 293 17.27 16.47 -1.49
CA ARG A 293 18.58 17.07 -1.70
C ARG A 293 19.11 16.56 -3.02
N SER A 294 19.42 17.48 -3.92
CA SER A 294 19.93 17.18 -5.25
C SER A 294 21.19 16.34 -5.18
N ALA A 295 21.37 15.41 -6.13
CA ALA A 295 22.71 14.94 -6.42
C ALA A 295 23.51 16.18 -6.88
N LYS A 296 24.68 16.43 -6.29
CA LYS A 296 25.51 17.53 -6.78
C LYS A 296 25.96 17.13 -8.19
N PRO A 297 25.77 17.96 -9.23
CA PRO A 297 26.46 17.73 -10.48
C PRO A 297 27.96 17.84 -10.20
N SER A 298 28.70 16.81 -10.59
CA SER A 298 30.16 16.79 -10.65
C SER A 298 30.68 17.79 -11.67
#